data_AF-A0A3S2UE06-F1
#
_entry.id   AF-A0A3S2UE06-F1
#
_cell.length_a   1.000
_cell.length_b   1.000
_cell.length_c   1.000
_cell.angle_alpha   90.00
_cell.angle_beta   90.00
_cell.angle_gamma   90.00
#
_symmetry.space_group_name_H-M   'P 1'
#
loop_
_entity.id
_entity.type
_entity.pdbx_description
1 polymer ?
#
loop_
_entity_poly.entity_id
_entity_poly.type
_entity_poly.pdbx_seq_one_letter_code
_entity_poly.pdbx_strand_id
1 'polypeptide(L)'
;MRISQSQGQVSHRTLRQQHGSDLSQQMQAAGPPGRFPLQQLSAAASGSEIGPRPQKREVSSFSDPSSMRSMMMFYLFYFLCLCLSVACVVCVCVWNSQWRGGFAWDNSHLEFNWHPVLMVTGLVVLYGNGAVLYRIPLSWAHSKRPWKLLHAALMLLSLLLSIVGLCAVFNVHNAENIPSLYSLHSWIGIAATALFAFQWVAGFAGFLLPWTPISMRKLLKPVHVWLGGSILILSIAASISGINEKLFFVLKGKTNETQPYSSLPPEAVLANSLGVLIVAFGLIVLKILSTSEWQRPDGSEDGTYSPLLRDESD
;
A
#
# COMPACT_ATOMS: atom_id res chain seq x y z
N MET A 1 -4.07 -19.34 -61.82
CA MET A 1 -5.44 -19.12 -61.32
C MET A 1 -5.48 -17.72 -60.70
N ARG A 2 -6.03 -16.72 -61.40
CA ARG A 2 -6.30 -15.37 -60.87
C ARG A 2 -7.46 -15.47 -59.87
N ILE A 3 -7.41 -14.77 -58.74
CA ILE A 3 -8.51 -13.93 -58.22
C ILE A 3 -7.91 -12.77 -57.40
N SER A 4 -8.48 -11.59 -57.62
CA SER A 4 -8.20 -10.26 -57.07
C SER A 4 -9.19 -9.94 -55.93
N GLN A 5 -9.05 -8.74 -55.33
CA GLN A 5 -9.99 -7.99 -54.46
C GLN A 5 -9.72 -8.08 -52.96
N SER A 6 -9.89 -7.04 -52.14
CA SER A 6 -10.20 -5.61 -52.33
C SER A 6 -10.14 -4.96 -50.93
N GLN A 7 -9.65 -3.73 -50.83
CA GLN A 7 -9.89 -2.86 -49.69
C GLN A 7 -11.38 -2.50 -49.60
N GLY A 8 -11.89 -2.24 -48.40
CA GLY A 8 -13.24 -1.72 -48.17
C GLY A 8 -13.37 -1.11 -46.78
N GLN A 9 -13.32 0.22 -46.71
CA GLN A 9 -13.61 1.04 -45.54
C GLN A 9 -15.04 0.81 -45.03
N VAL A 10 -15.22 0.71 -43.70
CA VAL A 10 -16.55 0.81 -43.08
C VAL A 10 -16.66 2.09 -42.25
N SER A 11 -17.48 2.96 -42.83
CA SER A 11 -18.16 4.18 -42.40
C SER A 11 -18.35 4.45 -40.90
N HIS A 12 -17.91 5.65 -40.50
CA HIS A 12 -18.01 6.30 -39.17
C HIS A 12 -19.39 6.93 -38.87
N ARG A 13 -20.50 6.42 -39.43
CA ARG A 13 -21.78 7.18 -39.49
C ARG A 13 -22.97 6.64 -38.68
N THR A 14 -22.80 5.65 -37.82
CA THR A 14 -23.95 5.00 -37.14
C THR A 14 -24.03 5.21 -35.62
N LEU A 15 -23.18 6.04 -35.01
CA LEU A 15 -23.22 6.32 -33.56
C LEU A 15 -23.74 7.73 -33.19
N ARG A 16 -24.32 8.47 -34.16
CA ARG A 16 -24.85 9.82 -33.93
C ARG A 16 -26.37 9.93 -33.97
N GLN A 17 -27.09 8.81 -34.09
CA GLN A 17 -28.56 8.80 -34.17
C GLN A 17 -29.28 8.23 -32.92
N GLN A 18 -28.53 7.80 -31.90
CA GLN A 18 -29.11 7.31 -30.63
C GLN A 18 -29.03 8.32 -29.47
N HIS A 19 -28.59 9.56 -29.71
CA HIS A 19 -28.42 10.58 -28.68
C HIS A 19 -29.28 11.84 -28.90
N GLY A 20 -30.24 11.78 -29.83
CA GLY A 20 -31.05 12.92 -30.27
C GLY A 20 -32.52 12.90 -29.84
N SER A 21 -32.97 11.91 -29.07
CA SER A 21 -34.40 11.74 -28.73
C SER A 21 -34.74 11.89 -27.24
N ASP A 22 -33.78 12.22 -26.38
CA ASP A 22 -34.00 12.31 -24.93
C ASP A 22 -33.86 13.74 -24.35
N LEU A 23 -33.61 14.74 -25.19
CA LEU A 23 -33.42 16.14 -24.77
C LEU A 23 -34.62 17.06 -25.06
N SER A 24 -35.71 16.51 -25.61
CA SER A 24 -36.92 17.27 -25.97
C SER A 24 -38.13 17.03 -25.04
N GLN A 25 -37.93 16.43 -23.86
CA GLN A 25 -38.99 16.23 -22.85
C GLN A 25 -38.72 16.88 -21.48
N GLN A 26 -37.70 17.74 -21.34
CA GLN A 26 -37.42 18.46 -20.08
C GLN A 26 -37.30 19.98 -20.22
N MET A 27 -37.99 20.57 -21.20
CA MET A 27 -38.12 22.03 -21.29
C MET A 27 -39.58 22.42 -21.54
N GLN A 28 -40.42 22.33 -20.50
CA GLN A 28 -41.71 23.04 -20.41
C GLN A 28 -42.31 22.89 -19.01
N ALA A 29 -42.00 23.82 -18.11
CA ALA A 29 -42.88 24.31 -17.03
C ALA A 29 -42.10 25.29 -16.12
N ALA A 30 -41.94 26.53 -16.58
CA ALA A 30 -41.58 27.67 -15.73
C ALA A 30 -42.77 28.63 -15.69
N GLY A 31 -43.28 28.91 -14.49
CA GLY A 31 -44.34 29.89 -14.19
C GLY A 31 -44.05 30.63 -12.86
N PRO A 32 -44.65 31.83 -12.64
CA PRO A 32 -44.01 32.98 -11.98
C PRO A 32 -44.20 33.05 -10.44
N PRO A 33 -43.58 34.02 -9.72
CA PRO A 33 -43.32 33.92 -8.28
C PRO A 33 -44.53 34.34 -7.43
N GLY A 34 -44.87 33.51 -6.44
CA GLY A 34 -45.96 33.74 -5.47
C GLY A 34 -45.45 34.19 -4.10
N ARG A 35 -46.08 35.24 -3.58
CA ARG A 35 -45.89 35.89 -2.27
C ARG A 35 -45.94 34.94 -1.07
N PHE A 36 -45.01 35.10 -0.12
CA PHE A 36 -45.14 34.61 1.26
C PHE A 36 -45.83 35.67 2.14
N PRO A 37 -46.84 35.33 2.95
CA PRO A 37 -47.41 36.27 3.92
C PRO A 37 -46.63 36.29 5.23
N LEU A 38 -46.28 37.51 5.66
CA LEU A 38 -45.99 37.91 7.04
C LEU A 38 -47.30 37.98 7.83
N GLN A 39 -47.35 37.34 9.01
CA GLN A 39 -47.90 37.82 10.29
C GLN A 39 -48.49 36.66 11.11
N GLN A 40 -47.87 36.37 12.25
CA GLN A 40 -48.50 36.65 13.54
C GLN A 40 -47.46 36.61 14.67
N LEU A 41 -47.16 37.81 15.19
CA LEU A 41 -46.62 38.03 16.52
C LEU A 41 -47.74 37.83 17.55
N SER A 42 -47.46 37.14 18.65
CA SER A 42 -48.08 37.44 19.94
C SER A 42 -47.11 37.12 21.08
N ALA A 43 -47.18 37.97 22.09
CA ALA A 43 -46.22 38.22 23.13
C ALA A 43 -46.19 37.21 24.29
N ALA A 44 -44.99 37.14 24.90
CA ALA A 44 -44.69 37.09 26.34
C ALA A 44 -45.41 36.09 27.26
N ALA A 45 -44.61 35.16 27.81
CA ALA A 45 -44.73 34.74 29.21
C ALA A 45 -43.35 34.40 29.77
N SER A 46 -43.02 35.10 30.86
CA SER A 46 -41.85 34.89 31.72
C SER A 46 -41.99 33.56 32.46
N GLY A 47 -40.95 32.71 32.41
CA GLY A 47 -40.88 31.46 33.16
C GLY A 47 -39.42 30.99 33.26
N SER A 48 -38.82 31.23 34.42
CA SER A 48 -37.51 30.71 34.81
C SER A 48 -37.66 29.22 35.10
N GLU A 49 -37.02 28.34 34.31
CA GLU A 49 -36.73 26.97 34.72
C GLU A 49 -35.36 26.49 34.19
N ILE A 50 -34.42 26.38 35.12
CA ILE A 50 -33.43 25.30 35.29
C ILE A 50 -32.69 24.85 34.02
N GLY A 51 -31.48 25.40 33.83
CA GLY A 51 -30.54 24.94 32.82
C GLY A 51 -30.12 23.46 33.02
N PRO A 52 -29.86 22.71 31.94
CA PRO A 52 -29.47 21.32 32.07
C PRO A 52 -28.09 21.21 32.71
N ARG A 53 -28.03 20.47 33.83
CA ARG A 53 -26.81 20.00 34.47
C ARG A 53 -25.91 19.35 33.41
N PRO A 54 -24.60 19.62 33.37
CA PRO A 54 -23.72 18.92 32.44
C PRO A 54 -23.77 17.44 32.79
N GLN A 55 -24.37 16.65 31.90
CA GLN A 55 -24.37 15.21 31.97
C GLN A 55 -22.90 14.79 31.89
N LYS A 56 -22.34 14.41 33.04
CA LYS A 56 -21.06 13.73 33.15
C LYS A 56 -21.16 12.56 32.17
N ARG A 57 -20.47 12.65 31.04
CA ARG A 57 -20.38 11.59 30.04
C ARG A 57 -19.68 10.44 30.75
N GLU A 58 -20.45 9.57 31.38
CA GLU A 58 -19.96 8.29 31.87
C GLU A 58 -19.29 7.61 30.68
N VAL A 59 -18.03 7.26 30.88
CA VAL A 59 -17.23 6.47 29.96
C VAL A 59 -17.86 5.07 29.93
N SER A 60 -18.90 4.89 29.13
CA SER A 60 -19.55 3.59 28.89
C SER A 60 -19.15 3.01 27.53
N SER A 61 -17.94 3.29 27.04
CA SER A 61 -17.51 2.85 25.70
C SER A 61 -16.64 1.59 25.70
N PHE A 62 -16.50 0.87 26.82
CA PHE A 62 -15.56 -0.25 26.91
C PHE A 62 -16.17 -1.64 26.68
N SER A 63 -17.42 -1.74 26.23
CA SER A 63 -18.07 -3.04 26.07
C SER A 63 -19.12 -3.07 24.96
N ASP A 64 -18.78 -2.56 23.78
CA ASP A 64 -19.51 -2.89 22.55
C ASP A 64 -18.97 -4.23 21.98
N PRO A 65 -19.77 -5.31 21.94
CA PRO A 65 -19.34 -6.61 21.39
C PRO A 65 -18.81 -6.53 19.95
N SER A 66 -19.31 -5.57 19.15
CA SER A 66 -18.88 -5.38 17.77
C SER A 66 -17.44 -4.85 17.67
N SER A 67 -17.07 -3.91 18.55
CA SER A 67 -15.72 -3.35 18.66
C SER A 67 -14.69 -4.39 19.09
N MET A 68 -15.03 -5.21 20.10
CA MET A 68 -14.17 -6.31 20.55
C MET A 68 -13.93 -7.35 19.44
N ARG A 69 -14.99 -7.69 18.68
CA ARG A 69 -14.88 -8.62 17.55
C ARG A 69 -13.97 -8.07 16.44
N SER A 70 -14.11 -6.80 16.09
CA SER A 70 -13.25 -6.16 15.07
C SER A 70 -11.79 -6.13 15.50
N MET A 71 -11.54 -5.80 16.77
CA MET A 71 -10.20 -5.81 17.36
C MET A 71 -9.54 -7.19 17.33
N MET A 72 -10.29 -8.24 17.70
CA MET A 72 -9.82 -9.62 17.64
C MET A 72 -9.49 -10.05 16.20
N MET A 73 -10.33 -9.66 15.23
CA MET A 73 -10.06 -9.92 13.81
C MET A 73 -8.80 -9.18 13.33
N PHE A 74 -8.59 -7.92 13.73
CA PHE A 74 -7.35 -7.23 13.41
C PHE A 74 -6.12 -8.01 13.90
N TYR A 75 -6.11 -8.42 15.17
CA TYR A 75 -4.96 -9.16 15.73
C TYR A 75 -4.76 -10.53 15.08
N LEU A 76 -5.83 -11.22 14.67
CA LEU A 76 -5.73 -12.46 13.90
C LEU A 76 -5.05 -12.23 12.54
N PHE A 77 -5.50 -11.21 11.78
CA PHE A 77 -4.91 -10.86 10.49
C PHE A 77 -3.47 -10.37 10.65
N TYR A 78 -3.18 -9.59 11.69
CA TYR A 78 -1.83 -9.12 12.01
C TYR A 78 -0.91 -10.28 12.42
N PHE A 79 -1.38 -11.22 13.23
CA PHE A 79 -0.62 -12.44 13.56
C PHE A 79 -0.31 -13.26 12.30
N LEU A 80 -1.31 -13.47 11.44
CA LEU A 80 -1.10 -14.14 10.15
C LEU A 80 -0.09 -13.39 9.27
N CYS A 81 -0.15 -12.05 9.24
CA CYS A 81 0.81 -11.20 8.55
C CYS A 81 2.25 -11.46 9.05
N LEU A 82 2.46 -11.57 10.37
CA LEU A 82 3.76 -11.88 10.96
C LEU A 82 4.23 -13.31 10.63
N CYS A 83 3.35 -14.31 10.72
CA CYS A 83 3.71 -15.69 10.33
C CYS A 83 4.12 -15.78 8.86
N LEU A 84 3.36 -15.15 7.96
CA LEU A 84 3.68 -15.09 6.53
C LEU A 84 4.98 -14.32 6.26
N SER A 85 5.26 -13.27 7.03
CA SER A 85 6.52 -12.53 6.95
C SER A 85 7.73 -13.43 7.21
N VAL A 86 7.69 -14.18 8.31
CA VAL A 86 8.75 -15.14 8.67
C VAL A 86 8.86 -16.23 7.61
N ALA A 87 7.74 -16.79 7.17
CA ALA A 87 7.72 -17.84 6.15
C ALA A 87 8.36 -17.36 4.83
N CYS A 88 8.03 -16.15 4.35
CA CYS A 88 8.63 -15.61 3.13
C CYS A 88 10.16 -15.48 3.23
N VAL A 89 10.66 -14.90 4.32
CA VAL A 89 12.11 -14.71 4.54
C VAL A 89 12.82 -16.05 4.66
N VAL A 90 12.27 -17.00 5.44
CA VAL A 90 12.85 -18.33 5.60
C VAL A 90 12.87 -19.07 4.26
N CYS A 91 11.76 -19.09 3.52
CA CYS A 91 11.68 -19.78 2.23
C CYS A 91 12.67 -19.21 1.21
N VAL A 92 12.81 -17.88 1.08
CA VAL A 92 13.75 -17.28 0.12
C VAL A 92 15.21 -17.54 0.52
N CYS A 93 15.53 -17.51 1.82
CA CYS A 93 16.87 -17.84 2.31
C CYS A 93 17.20 -19.32 2.09
N VAL A 94 16.28 -20.22 2.43
CA VAL A 94 16.43 -21.67 2.24
C VAL A 94 16.58 -22.01 0.75
N TRP A 95 15.75 -21.42 -0.12
CA TRP A 95 15.84 -21.61 -1.56
C TRP A 95 17.24 -21.27 -2.09
N ASN A 96 17.75 -20.09 -1.76
CA ASN A 96 19.06 -19.64 -2.24
C ASN A 96 20.22 -20.40 -1.57
N SER A 97 20.11 -20.74 -0.29
CA SER A 97 21.15 -21.48 0.43
C SER A 97 21.26 -22.94 -0.03
N GLN A 98 20.15 -23.64 -0.23
CA GLN A 98 20.17 -25.07 -0.52
C GLN A 98 20.35 -25.37 -2.00
N TRP A 99 19.75 -24.58 -2.90
CA TRP A 99 19.79 -24.86 -4.33
C TRP A 99 20.70 -23.95 -5.13
N ARG A 100 21.02 -22.75 -4.65
CA ARG A 100 21.79 -21.75 -5.43
C ARG A 100 23.23 -21.58 -4.97
N GLY A 101 23.71 -22.44 -4.08
CA GLY A 101 25.11 -22.47 -3.66
C GLY A 101 25.46 -21.49 -2.54
N GLY A 102 24.48 -20.84 -1.91
CA GLY A 102 24.70 -19.93 -0.79
C GLY A 102 24.88 -18.47 -1.22
N PHE A 103 25.73 -17.74 -0.50
CA PHE A 103 25.85 -16.28 -0.62
C PHE A 103 27.32 -15.87 -0.62
N ALA A 104 27.67 -14.94 -1.50
CA ALA A 104 28.97 -14.25 -1.51
C ALA A 104 28.78 -12.78 -1.91
N TRP A 105 29.80 -11.95 -1.75
CA TRP A 105 29.84 -10.56 -2.23
C TRP A 105 31.17 -10.33 -2.95
N ASP A 106 31.33 -10.97 -4.09
CA ASP A 106 32.58 -11.12 -4.85
C ASP A 106 32.40 -10.95 -6.37
N ASN A 107 31.26 -10.40 -6.80
CA ASN A 107 30.77 -10.29 -8.18
C ASN A 107 30.51 -11.63 -8.89
N SER A 108 30.57 -12.77 -8.20
CA SER A 108 30.22 -14.07 -8.79
C SER A 108 28.71 -14.29 -8.85
N HIS A 109 28.27 -15.37 -9.50
CA HIS A 109 26.86 -15.77 -9.51
C HIS A 109 26.25 -15.99 -8.11
N LEU A 110 27.06 -16.19 -7.06
CA LEU A 110 26.59 -16.29 -5.68
C LEU A 110 26.16 -14.93 -5.11
N GLU A 111 26.71 -13.83 -5.62
CA GLU A 111 26.27 -12.49 -5.23
C GLU A 111 24.83 -12.21 -5.71
N PHE A 112 24.42 -12.77 -6.86
CA PHE A 112 23.06 -12.67 -7.35
C PHE A 112 22.04 -13.19 -6.32
N ASN A 113 22.38 -14.18 -5.51
CA ASN A 113 21.47 -14.79 -4.55
C ASN A 113 21.04 -13.81 -3.43
N TRP A 114 21.80 -12.73 -3.20
CA TRP A 114 21.36 -11.64 -2.33
C TRP A 114 20.17 -10.87 -2.91
N HIS A 115 20.05 -10.76 -4.23
CA HIS A 115 18.96 -10.03 -4.88
C HIS A 115 17.57 -10.51 -4.42
N PRO A 116 17.16 -11.78 -4.61
CA PRO A 116 15.84 -12.24 -4.19
C PRO A 116 15.64 -12.14 -2.66
N VAL A 117 16.66 -12.42 -1.86
CA VAL A 117 16.56 -12.35 -0.38
C VAL A 117 16.32 -10.91 0.08
N LEU A 118 17.10 -9.96 -0.41
CA LEU A 118 17.00 -8.55 -0.04
C LEU A 118 15.74 -7.91 -0.60
N MET A 119 15.29 -8.29 -1.79
CA MET A 119 14.04 -7.81 -2.38
C MET A 119 12.81 -8.28 -1.62
N VAL A 120 12.72 -9.58 -1.29
CA VAL A 120 11.61 -10.12 -0.50
C VAL A 120 11.63 -9.56 0.92
N THR A 121 12.81 -9.46 1.56
CA THR A 121 12.91 -8.92 2.92
C THR A 121 12.58 -7.43 2.95
N GLY A 122 13.14 -6.64 2.03
CA GLY A 122 12.99 -5.19 1.97
C GLY A 122 11.63 -4.76 1.40
N LEU A 123 11.41 -4.96 0.10
CA LEU A 123 10.26 -4.41 -0.64
C LEU A 123 8.96 -5.20 -0.49
N VAL A 124 9.00 -6.38 0.15
CA VAL A 124 7.78 -7.12 0.50
C VAL A 124 7.57 -7.08 2.00
N VAL A 125 8.41 -7.76 2.77
CA VAL A 125 8.14 -8.02 4.20
C VAL A 125 8.26 -6.77 5.07
N LEU A 126 9.41 -6.10 5.07
CA LEU A 126 9.59 -4.88 5.88
C LEU A 126 8.67 -3.76 5.41
N TYR A 127 8.50 -3.61 4.10
CA TYR A 127 7.58 -2.63 3.54
C TYR A 127 6.13 -2.90 4.00
N GLY A 128 5.62 -4.11 3.80
CA GLY A 128 4.24 -4.46 4.19
C GLY A 128 3.97 -4.26 5.69
N ASN A 129 4.89 -4.70 6.55
CA ASN A 129 4.78 -4.51 8.00
C ASN A 129 4.85 -3.03 8.41
N GLY A 130 5.75 -2.25 7.80
CA GLY A 130 5.83 -0.82 8.06
C GLY A 130 4.61 -0.05 7.55
N ALA A 131 3.94 -0.51 6.49
CA ALA A 131 2.71 0.09 5.96
C ALA A 131 1.52 -0.08 6.92
N VAL A 132 1.39 -1.25 7.57
CA VAL A 132 0.29 -1.53 8.52
C VAL A 132 0.55 -0.97 9.92
N LEU A 133 1.72 -0.38 10.19
CA LEU A 133 2.13 0.08 11.53
C LEU A 133 1.10 0.99 12.22
N TYR A 134 0.49 1.91 11.47
CA TYR A 134 -0.54 2.82 12.00
C TYR A 134 -1.90 2.16 12.24
N ARG A 135 -2.10 0.93 11.78
CA ARG A 135 -3.32 0.16 12.02
C ARG A 135 -3.28 -0.55 13.37
N ILE A 136 -2.09 -0.67 14.00
CA ILE A 136 -1.93 -1.32 15.30
C ILE A 136 -2.61 -0.46 16.39
N PRO A 137 -3.57 -1.00 17.15
CA PRO A 137 -4.31 -0.28 18.19
C PRO A 137 -3.43 0.34 19.27
N LEU A 138 -2.30 -0.30 19.60
CA LEU A 138 -1.29 0.24 20.50
C LEU A 138 -0.80 1.64 20.05
N SER A 139 -0.78 1.89 18.74
CA SER A 139 -0.38 3.19 18.22
C SER A 139 -1.40 4.31 18.47
N TRP A 140 -2.65 3.98 18.83
CA TRP A 140 -3.74 4.95 18.95
C TRP A 140 -3.69 5.74 20.26
N ALA A 141 -3.24 5.12 21.35
CA ALA A 141 -3.17 5.72 22.68
C ALA A 141 -2.00 6.69 22.88
N HIS A 142 -0.93 6.56 22.07
CA HIS A 142 0.31 7.33 22.25
C HIS A 142 0.47 8.47 21.23
N SER A 143 1.41 9.38 21.49
CA SER A 143 1.72 10.49 20.58
C SER A 143 2.04 9.99 19.16
N LYS A 144 1.66 10.76 18.13
CA LYS A 144 1.83 10.35 16.71
C LYS A 144 3.31 10.31 16.27
N ARG A 145 4.20 11.06 16.93
CA ARG A 145 5.59 11.28 16.50
C ARG A 145 6.47 10.01 16.52
N PRO A 146 6.50 9.19 17.60
CA PRO A 146 7.29 7.95 17.61
C PRO A 146 6.91 7.00 16.48
N TRP A 147 5.62 6.86 16.20
CA TRP A 147 5.11 6.01 15.12
C TRP A 147 5.44 6.56 13.72
N LYS A 148 5.52 7.90 13.56
CA LYS A 148 6.05 8.54 12.33
C LYS A 148 7.52 8.24 12.11
N LEU A 149 8.33 8.35 13.16
CA LEU A 149 9.75 8.03 13.09
C LEU A 149 9.97 6.54 12.80
N LEU A 150 9.22 5.66 13.48
CA LEU A 150 9.31 4.22 13.25
C LEU A 150 8.88 3.84 11.84
N HIS A 151 7.76 4.37 11.34
CA HIS A 151 7.35 4.16 9.94
C HIS A 151 8.44 4.63 8.97
N ALA A 152 8.93 5.86 9.11
CA ALA A 152 9.97 6.40 8.24
C ALA A 152 11.28 5.59 8.29
N ALA A 153 11.69 5.13 9.47
CA ALA A 153 12.87 4.30 9.66
C ALA A 153 12.72 2.91 9.01
N LEU A 154 11.57 2.25 9.19
CA LEU A 154 11.28 0.96 8.53
C LEU A 154 11.24 1.09 7.01
N MET A 155 10.64 2.17 6.48
CA MET A 155 10.64 2.43 5.04
C MET A 155 12.05 2.74 4.52
N LEU A 156 12.88 3.47 5.28
CA LEU A 156 14.26 3.74 4.90
C LEU A 156 15.08 2.44 4.88
N LEU A 157 14.95 1.59 5.89
CA LEU A 157 15.62 0.30 5.94
C LEU A 157 15.20 -0.58 4.76
N SER A 158 13.90 -0.63 4.44
CA SER A 158 13.37 -1.31 3.26
C SER A 158 14.02 -0.81 1.96
N LEU A 159 14.15 0.51 1.79
CA LEU A 159 14.79 1.13 0.63
C LEU A 159 16.29 0.81 0.55
N LEU A 160 16.99 0.83 1.68
CA LEU A 160 18.42 0.49 1.69
C LEU A 160 18.65 -0.97 1.30
N LEU A 161 17.86 -1.91 1.83
CA LEU A 161 17.94 -3.32 1.43
C LEU A 161 17.64 -3.50 -0.06
N SER A 162 16.66 -2.80 -0.61
CA SER A 162 16.33 -2.90 -2.03
C SER A 162 17.45 -2.35 -2.92
N ILE A 163 18.06 -1.23 -2.55
CA ILE A 163 19.23 -0.68 -3.25
C ILE A 163 20.39 -1.68 -3.23
N VAL A 164 20.71 -2.26 -2.07
CA VAL A 164 21.78 -3.28 -1.97
C VAL A 164 21.44 -4.52 -2.82
N GLY A 165 20.18 -4.95 -2.84
CA GLY A 165 19.72 -6.04 -3.70
C GLY A 165 19.81 -5.71 -5.20
N LEU A 166 19.63 -4.45 -5.62
CA LEU A 166 19.88 -4.01 -6.99
C LEU A 166 21.38 -4.00 -7.30
N CYS A 167 22.21 -3.50 -6.38
CA CYS A 167 23.67 -3.52 -6.55
C CYS A 167 24.17 -4.94 -6.82
N ALA A 168 23.68 -5.94 -6.07
CA ALA A 168 24.06 -7.34 -6.25
C ALA A 168 23.78 -7.85 -7.68
N VAL A 169 22.61 -7.55 -8.26
CA VAL A 169 22.30 -8.01 -9.63
C VAL A 169 23.08 -7.22 -10.69
N PHE A 170 23.25 -5.91 -10.53
CA PHE A 170 24.01 -5.10 -11.48
C PHE A 170 25.51 -5.46 -11.46
N ASN A 171 26.09 -5.75 -10.30
CA ASN A 171 27.46 -6.20 -10.17
C ASN A 171 27.70 -7.50 -10.95
N VAL A 172 26.83 -8.50 -10.75
CA VAL A 172 26.91 -9.78 -11.49
C VAL A 172 26.70 -9.57 -12.99
N HIS A 173 25.72 -8.76 -13.40
CA HIS A 173 25.50 -8.48 -14.82
C HIS A 173 26.71 -7.81 -15.48
N ASN A 174 27.34 -6.86 -14.80
CA ASN A 174 28.52 -6.18 -15.30
C ASN A 174 29.73 -7.12 -15.37
N ALA A 175 29.94 -7.96 -14.36
CA ALA A 175 31.04 -8.92 -14.32
C ALA A 175 30.91 -10.00 -15.41
N GLU A 176 29.69 -10.48 -15.65
CA GLU A 176 29.38 -11.56 -16.62
C GLU A 176 29.03 -11.01 -18.02
N ASN A 177 29.11 -9.69 -18.25
CA ASN A 177 28.70 -9.03 -19.49
C ASN A 177 27.26 -9.36 -19.94
N ILE A 178 26.35 -9.53 -18.99
CA ILE A 178 24.93 -9.78 -19.24
C ILE A 178 24.24 -8.42 -19.46
N PRO A 179 23.48 -8.24 -20.56
CA PRO A 179 22.69 -7.03 -20.77
C PRO A 179 21.74 -6.80 -19.58
N SER A 180 21.72 -5.57 -19.06
CA SER A 180 20.81 -5.20 -17.96
C SER A 180 19.49 -4.64 -18.49
N LEU A 181 18.45 -4.70 -17.66
CA LEU A 181 17.14 -4.05 -17.89
C LEU A 181 16.40 -4.46 -19.18
N TYR A 182 16.55 -5.70 -19.66
CA TYR A 182 15.80 -6.17 -20.85
C TYR A 182 14.52 -6.95 -20.51
N SER A 183 14.36 -7.42 -19.26
CA SER A 183 13.20 -8.24 -18.86
C SER A 183 12.06 -7.38 -18.30
N LEU A 184 10.81 -7.85 -18.44
CA LEU A 184 9.66 -7.16 -17.85
C LEU A 184 9.75 -7.08 -16.32
N HIS A 185 10.29 -8.12 -15.67
CA HIS A 185 10.61 -8.13 -14.25
C HIS A 185 11.49 -6.93 -13.88
N SER A 186 12.58 -6.71 -14.64
CA SER A 186 13.52 -5.63 -14.38
C SER A 186 12.90 -4.23 -14.54
N TRP A 187 12.00 -4.05 -15.52
CA TRP A 187 11.29 -2.78 -15.72
C TRP A 187 10.32 -2.48 -14.58
N ILE A 188 9.54 -3.47 -14.15
CA ILE A 188 8.62 -3.32 -13.02
C ILE A 188 9.41 -3.12 -11.72
N GLY A 189 10.50 -3.86 -11.52
CA GLY A 189 11.34 -3.78 -10.31
C GLY A 189 12.04 -2.44 -10.14
N ILE A 190 12.65 -1.91 -11.21
CA ILE A 190 13.30 -0.59 -11.15
C ILE A 190 12.27 0.54 -10.97
N ALA A 191 11.11 0.45 -11.64
CA ALA A 191 10.03 1.40 -11.46
C ALA A 191 9.48 1.37 -10.02
N ALA A 192 9.25 0.19 -9.45
CA ALA A 192 8.81 0.04 -8.06
C ALA A 192 9.81 0.66 -7.08
N THR A 193 11.11 0.39 -7.25
CA THR A 193 12.17 0.92 -6.39
C THR A 193 12.31 2.44 -6.51
N ALA A 194 12.25 2.98 -7.73
CA ALA A 194 12.31 4.42 -7.97
C ALA A 194 11.09 5.16 -7.37
N LEU A 195 9.88 4.61 -7.57
CA LEU A 195 8.66 5.14 -6.96
C LEU A 195 8.72 5.05 -5.44
N PHE A 196 9.27 3.97 -4.88
CA PHE A 196 9.46 3.81 -3.43
C PHE A 196 10.42 4.85 -2.86
N ALA A 197 11.54 5.12 -3.54
CA ALA A 197 12.48 6.16 -3.14
C ALA A 197 11.84 7.55 -3.18
N PHE A 198 11.13 7.88 -4.26
CA PHE A 198 10.39 9.14 -4.39
C PHE A 198 9.33 9.28 -3.28
N GLN A 199 8.56 8.22 -3.04
CA GLN A 199 7.54 8.16 -2.00
C GLN A 199 8.13 8.38 -0.60
N TRP A 200 9.32 7.84 -0.31
CA TRP A 200 10.01 8.04 0.95
C TRP A 200 10.43 9.51 1.14
N VAL A 201 11.06 10.12 0.13
CA VAL A 201 11.48 11.53 0.17
C VAL A 201 10.26 12.45 0.31
N ALA A 202 9.21 12.23 -0.47
CA ALA A 202 7.97 13.00 -0.40
C ALA A 202 7.27 12.82 0.96
N GLY A 203 7.27 11.61 1.51
CA GLY A 203 6.71 11.31 2.83
C GLY A 203 7.48 11.99 3.97
N PHE A 204 8.82 11.97 3.89
CA PHE A 204 9.69 12.66 4.83
C PHE A 204 9.45 14.17 4.81
N ALA A 205 9.49 14.79 3.62
CA ALA A 205 9.23 16.20 3.44
C ALA A 205 7.81 16.61 3.87
N GLY A 206 6.79 15.81 3.51
CA GLY A 206 5.40 16.12 3.80
C GLY A 206 5.01 15.93 5.27
N PHE A 207 5.40 14.82 5.89
CA PHE A 207 4.79 14.37 7.15
C PHE A 207 5.71 14.40 8.38
N LEU A 208 7.04 14.44 8.19
CA LEU A 208 8.02 14.50 9.28
C LEU A 208 8.54 15.92 9.50
N LEU A 209 8.81 16.68 8.44
CA LEU A 209 9.37 18.03 8.57
C LEU A 209 8.32 19.02 9.09
N PRO A 210 8.67 19.88 10.07
CA PRO A 210 7.71 20.73 10.76
C PRO A 210 7.12 21.83 9.87
N TRP A 211 7.86 22.27 8.85
CA TRP A 211 7.54 23.43 8.00
C TRP A 211 6.45 23.20 6.94
N THR A 212 6.00 21.96 6.73
CA THR A 212 4.99 21.65 5.72
C THR A 212 3.60 22.12 6.16
N PRO A 213 2.93 23.00 5.39
CA PRO A 213 1.59 23.49 5.74
C PRO A 213 0.56 22.37 5.89
N ILE A 214 -0.38 22.55 6.82
CA ILE A 214 -1.43 21.56 7.12
C ILE A 214 -2.32 21.29 5.89
N SER A 215 -2.63 22.31 5.09
CA SER A 215 -3.37 22.17 3.83
C SER A 215 -2.68 21.22 2.86
N MET A 216 -1.37 21.36 2.69
CA MET A 216 -0.56 20.49 1.84
C MET A 216 -0.51 19.05 2.37
N ARG A 217 -0.38 18.86 3.69
CA ARG A 217 -0.44 17.52 4.31
C ARG A 217 -1.77 16.82 4.07
N LYS A 218 -2.88 17.55 4.14
CA LYS A 218 -4.23 17.01 3.86
C LYS A 218 -4.37 16.58 2.40
N LEU A 219 -3.81 17.33 1.46
CA LEU A 219 -3.80 16.98 0.03
C LEU A 219 -2.88 15.79 -0.28
N LEU A 220 -1.71 15.73 0.34
CA LEU A 220 -0.71 14.68 0.09
C LEU A 220 -1.09 13.34 0.72
N LYS A 221 -1.77 13.32 1.87
CA LYS A 221 -2.14 12.09 2.60
C LYS A 221 -2.83 11.03 1.71
N PRO A 222 -3.92 11.33 0.97
CA PRO A 222 -4.57 10.32 0.12
C PRO A 222 -3.68 9.83 -1.01
N VAL A 223 -2.91 10.72 -1.64
CA VAL A 223 -1.96 10.36 -2.71
C VAL A 223 -0.86 9.44 -2.17
N HIS A 224 -0.30 9.77 -1.00
CA HIS A 224 0.72 8.97 -0.33
C HIS A 224 0.18 7.57 0.00
N VAL A 225 -1.03 7.46 0.56
CA VAL A 225 -1.62 6.15 0.90
C VAL A 225 -1.90 5.32 -0.36
N TRP A 226 -2.48 5.92 -1.40
CA TRP A 226 -2.78 5.22 -2.65
C TRP A 226 -1.50 4.76 -3.35
N LEU A 227 -0.52 5.66 -3.54
CA LEU A 227 0.75 5.35 -4.19
C LEU A 227 1.52 4.29 -3.42
N GLY A 228 1.49 4.32 -2.07
CA GLY A 228 2.07 3.28 -1.24
C GLY A 228 1.45 1.90 -1.49
N GLY A 229 0.11 1.80 -1.56
CA GLY A 229 -0.55 0.56 -1.94
C GLY A 229 -0.14 0.07 -3.33
N SER A 230 -0.07 0.97 -4.31
CA SER A 230 0.34 0.65 -5.68
C SER A 230 1.79 0.16 -5.78
N ILE A 231 2.73 0.77 -5.06
CA ILE A 231 4.14 0.33 -5.05
C ILE A 231 4.27 -1.06 -4.44
N LEU A 232 3.50 -1.38 -3.39
CA LEU A 232 3.49 -2.73 -2.81
C LEU A 232 3.02 -3.77 -3.82
N ILE A 233 1.96 -3.47 -4.59
CA ILE A 233 1.47 -4.35 -5.67
C ILE A 233 2.54 -4.54 -6.74
N LEU A 234 3.22 -3.47 -7.18
CA LEU A 234 4.32 -3.56 -8.13
C LEU A 234 5.49 -4.40 -7.59
N SER A 235 5.80 -4.28 -6.29
CA SER A 235 6.86 -5.05 -5.63
C SER A 235 6.53 -6.55 -5.57
N ILE A 236 5.27 -6.90 -5.32
CA ILE A 236 4.77 -8.27 -5.38
C ILE A 236 4.87 -8.81 -6.83
N ALA A 237 4.40 -8.04 -7.81
CA ALA A 237 4.46 -8.39 -9.22
C ALA A 237 5.90 -8.59 -9.72
N ALA A 238 6.82 -7.71 -9.31
CA ALA A 238 8.25 -7.86 -9.57
C ALA A 238 8.80 -9.14 -8.91
N SER A 239 8.45 -9.42 -7.66
CA SER A 239 8.96 -10.60 -6.95
C SER A 239 8.51 -11.92 -7.62
N ILE A 240 7.23 -12.06 -7.94
CA ILE A 240 6.71 -13.29 -8.59
C ILE A 240 7.27 -13.48 -10.01
N SER A 241 7.42 -12.38 -10.77
CA SER A 241 8.01 -12.45 -12.11
C SER A 241 9.51 -12.77 -12.06
N GLY A 242 10.24 -12.25 -11.08
CA GLY A 242 11.66 -12.54 -10.86
C GLY A 242 11.90 -13.99 -10.42
N ILE A 243 11.03 -14.54 -9.56
CA ILE A 243 11.05 -15.97 -9.20
C ILE A 243 10.87 -16.83 -10.45
N ASN A 244 9.85 -16.55 -11.27
CA ASN A 244 9.61 -17.28 -12.51
C ASN A 244 10.79 -17.17 -13.49
N GLU A 245 11.29 -15.96 -13.71
CA GLU A 245 12.44 -15.70 -14.60
C GLU A 245 13.65 -16.51 -14.14
N LYS A 246 13.97 -16.50 -12.83
CA LYS A 246 15.07 -17.30 -12.28
C LYS A 246 14.83 -18.79 -12.51
N LEU A 247 13.66 -19.32 -12.15
CA LEU A 247 13.36 -20.77 -12.29
C LEU A 247 13.45 -21.23 -13.75
N PHE A 248 12.92 -20.46 -14.70
CA PHE A 248 13.03 -20.78 -16.13
C PHE A 248 14.47 -20.73 -16.64
N PHE A 249 15.32 -19.89 -16.05
CA PHE A 249 16.72 -19.84 -16.43
C PHE A 249 17.53 -21.01 -15.91
N VAL A 250 17.31 -21.46 -14.67
CA VAL A 250 18.13 -22.50 -14.05
C VAL A 250 17.59 -23.92 -14.28
N LEU A 251 16.27 -24.10 -14.37
CA LEU A 251 15.63 -25.42 -14.50
C LEU A 251 15.28 -25.74 -15.97
N LYS A 252 16.28 -25.72 -16.84
CA LYS A 252 16.12 -25.96 -18.29
C LYS A 252 16.13 -27.44 -18.69
N GLY A 253 16.54 -28.35 -17.80
CA GLY A 253 16.66 -29.77 -18.14
C GLY A 253 17.76 -30.09 -19.17
N LYS A 254 18.72 -29.17 -19.36
CA LYS A 254 19.78 -29.30 -20.39
C LYS A 254 21.09 -29.88 -19.86
N THR A 255 21.27 -29.89 -18.54
CA THR A 255 22.42 -30.47 -17.86
C THR A 255 21.95 -31.68 -17.05
N ASN A 256 22.81 -32.70 -16.91
CA ASN A 256 22.47 -33.95 -16.20
C ASN A 256 22.07 -33.73 -14.72
N GLU A 257 22.30 -32.54 -14.18
CA GLU A 257 22.09 -32.20 -12.77
C GLU A 257 20.76 -31.48 -12.50
N THR A 258 20.09 -30.93 -13.52
CA THR A 258 18.86 -30.15 -13.33
C THR A 258 17.68 -30.79 -14.05
N GLN A 259 16.57 -30.99 -13.33
CA GLN A 259 15.30 -31.39 -13.94
C GLN A 259 14.61 -30.17 -14.56
N PRO A 260 13.89 -30.33 -15.68
CA PRO A 260 13.17 -29.23 -16.30
C PRO A 260 12.08 -28.69 -15.37
N TYR A 261 11.83 -27.38 -15.38
CA TYR A 261 10.81 -26.75 -14.53
C TYR A 261 9.42 -27.42 -14.65
N SER A 262 9.07 -27.88 -15.85
CA SER A 262 7.79 -28.56 -16.13
C SER A 262 7.61 -29.89 -15.41
N SER A 263 8.69 -30.55 -14.96
CA SER A 263 8.61 -31.74 -14.11
C SER A 263 8.44 -31.40 -12.63
N LEU A 264 8.35 -30.11 -12.30
CA LEU A 264 8.13 -29.56 -10.96
C LEU A 264 9.08 -30.16 -9.90
N PRO A 265 10.41 -30.03 -10.07
CA PRO A 265 11.37 -30.54 -9.08
C PRO A 265 11.20 -29.85 -7.71
N PRO A 266 11.75 -30.43 -6.62
CA PRO A 266 11.59 -29.89 -5.27
C PRO A 266 11.94 -28.40 -5.13
N GLU A 267 12.97 -27.93 -5.86
CA GLU A 267 13.32 -26.52 -5.92
C GLU A 267 12.16 -25.65 -6.45
N ALA A 268 11.55 -26.07 -7.56
CA ALA A 268 10.43 -25.37 -8.18
C ALA A 268 9.22 -25.35 -7.25
N VAL A 269 8.94 -26.44 -6.53
CA VAL A 269 7.87 -26.49 -5.52
C VAL A 269 8.10 -25.44 -4.43
N LEU A 270 9.31 -25.36 -3.87
CA LEU A 270 9.63 -24.40 -2.82
C LEU A 270 9.53 -22.95 -3.33
N ALA A 271 10.12 -22.66 -4.48
CA ALA A 271 10.13 -21.31 -5.04
C ALA A 271 8.72 -20.85 -5.49
N ASN A 272 7.90 -21.75 -6.03
CA ASN A 272 6.49 -21.46 -6.32
C ASN A 272 5.69 -21.23 -5.04
N SER A 273 5.94 -22.04 -4.01
CA SER A 273 5.32 -21.84 -2.69
C SER A 273 5.69 -20.49 -2.10
N LEU A 274 6.95 -20.05 -2.23
CA LEU A 274 7.39 -18.69 -1.87
C LEU A 274 6.58 -17.63 -2.64
N GLY A 275 6.38 -17.79 -3.96
CA GLY A 275 5.55 -16.90 -4.75
C GLY A 275 4.11 -16.80 -4.23
N VAL A 276 3.49 -17.93 -3.88
CA VAL A 276 2.16 -17.98 -3.26
C VAL A 276 2.14 -17.29 -1.89
N LEU A 277 3.16 -17.53 -1.05
CA LEU A 277 3.30 -16.88 0.26
C LEU A 277 3.41 -15.36 0.14
N ILE A 278 4.19 -14.85 -0.82
CA ILE A 278 4.33 -13.42 -1.10
C ILE A 278 2.98 -12.80 -1.49
N VAL A 279 2.21 -13.47 -2.36
CA VAL A 279 0.87 -13.01 -2.74
C VAL A 279 -0.09 -13.02 -1.55
N ALA A 280 -0.11 -14.11 -0.77
CA ALA A 280 -0.94 -14.21 0.42
C ALA A 280 -0.61 -13.12 1.45
N PHE A 281 0.68 -12.89 1.72
CA PHE A 281 1.15 -11.80 2.58
C PHE A 281 0.66 -10.45 2.08
N GLY A 282 0.84 -10.16 0.78
CA GLY A 282 0.39 -8.92 0.16
C GLY A 282 -1.11 -8.70 0.29
N LEU A 283 -1.93 -9.73 0.06
CA LEU A 283 -3.38 -9.66 0.20
C LEU A 283 -3.80 -9.37 1.65
N ILE A 284 -3.15 -9.99 2.64
CA ILE A 284 -3.40 -9.73 4.06
C ILE A 284 -3.04 -8.28 4.42
N VAL A 285 -1.88 -7.78 3.97
CA VAL A 285 -1.48 -6.38 4.17
C VAL A 285 -2.51 -5.43 3.54
N LEU A 286 -2.89 -5.64 2.29
CA LEU A 286 -3.89 -4.81 1.60
C LEU A 286 -5.28 -4.89 2.29
N LYS A 287 -5.65 -6.05 2.81
CA LYS A 287 -6.88 -6.21 3.60
C LYS A 287 -6.84 -5.40 4.89
N ILE A 288 -5.70 -5.41 5.60
CA ILE A 288 -5.49 -4.58 6.79
C ILE A 288 -5.55 -3.09 6.44
N LEU A 289 -4.93 -2.68 5.33
CA LEU A 289 -4.89 -1.28 4.89
C LEU A 289 -6.26 -0.76 4.42
N SER A 290 -7.07 -1.61 3.79
CA SER A 290 -8.39 -1.26 3.23
C SER A 290 -9.53 -1.28 4.26
N THR A 291 -9.33 -1.87 5.43
CA THR A 291 -10.38 -1.95 6.45
C THR A 291 -10.47 -0.65 7.24
N SER A 292 -11.59 0.07 7.09
CA SER A 292 -11.84 1.39 7.70
C SER A 292 -11.91 1.34 9.23
N GLU A 293 -12.39 0.24 9.80
CA GLU A 293 -12.51 0.04 11.25
C GLU A 293 -11.15 -0.01 11.96
N TRP A 294 -10.08 -0.38 11.25
CA TRP A 294 -8.73 -0.50 11.81
C TRP A 294 -7.87 0.74 11.56
N GLN A 295 -8.47 1.81 11.02
CA GLN A 295 -7.74 3.06 10.85
C GLN A 295 -7.55 3.74 12.20
N ARG A 296 -6.34 4.20 12.47
CA ARG A 296 -6.08 5.05 13.63
C ARG A 296 -7.06 6.23 13.64
N PRO A 297 -7.82 6.42 14.72
CA PRO A 297 -8.71 7.57 14.86
C PRO A 297 -7.92 8.88 14.70
N ASP A 298 -8.50 9.84 14.00
CA ASP A 298 -7.98 11.20 13.97
C ASP A 298 -8.21 11.82 15.37
N GLY A 299 -7.28 11.58 16.29
CA GLY A 299 -7.24 12.32 17.56
C GLY A 299 -7.06 13.80 17.25
N SER A 300 -7.81 14.66 17.94
CA SER A 300 -7.76 16.12 17.83
C SER A 300 -6.30 16.58 17.78
N GLU A 301 -5.84 16.93 16.58
CA GLU A 301 -4.54 17.55 16.37
C GLU A 301 -4.63 19.00 16.81
N ASP A 302 -4.84 19.25 18.10
CA ASP A 302 -4.69 20.57 18.71
C ASP A 302 -4.55 20.37 20.22
N GLY A 303 -3.36 19.91 20.63
CA GLY A 303 -2.82 20.40 21.89
C GLY A 303 -2.50 21.87 21.70
N THR A 304 -3.53 22.72 21.72
CA THR A 304 -3.37 24.12 22.05
C THR A 304 -2.53 24.12 23.32
N TYR A 305 -1.32 24.67 23.26
CA TYR A 305 -0.69 25.21 24.44
C TYR A 305 -1.72 26.20 25.00
N SER A 306 -2.57 25.78 25.94
CA SER A 306 -3.15 26.72 26.87
C SER A 306 -1.96 27.20 27.68
N PRO A 307 -1.54 28.48 27.55
CA PRO A 307 -0.75 29.05 28.61
C PRO A 307 -1.64 28.93 29.84
N LEU A 308 -1.13 28.31 30.90
CA LEU A 308 -1.70 28.48 32.22
C LEU A 308 -1.58 29.97 32.54
N LEU A 309 -2.59 30.76 32.15
CA LEU A 309 -2.85 32.04 32.79
C LEU A 309 -3.22 31.68 34.22
N ARG A 310 -2.22 31.78 35.10
CA ARG A 310 -2.46 32.10 36.49
C ARG A 310 -3.20 33.43 36.50
N ASP A 311 -4.52 33.38 36.64
CA ASP A 311 -5.21 34.46 37.34
C ASP A 311 -4.84 34.29 38.82
N GLU A 312 -3.78 34.99 39.24
CA GLU A 312 -3.73 35.54 40.59
C GLU A 312 -4.24 36.98 40.51
N SER A 313 -5.52 37.16 40.85
CA SER A 313 -6.07 38.42 41.32
C SER A 313 -7.38 38.10 42.06
N ASP A 314 -7.26 37.83 43.36
CA ASP A 314 -7.85 38.63 44.45
C ASP A 314 -7.61 37.95 45.81
#